data_AF-A0A2E3MWX3-F1
#
_entry.id   AF-A0A2E3MWX3-F1
#
_cell.length_a   1.000
_cell.length_b   1.000
_cell.length_c   1.000
_cell.angle_alpha   90.00
_cell.angle_beta   90.00
_cell.angle_gamma   90.00
#
_symmetry.space_group_name_H-M   'P 1'
#
loop_
_entity.id
_entity.type
_entity.pdbx_description
1 polymer ?
#
loop_
_entity_poly.entity_id
_entity_poly.type
_entity_poly.pdbx_seq_one_letter_code
_entity_poly.pdbx_strand_id
1 'polypeptide(L)'
;MAEQTGSWQGCLHYAAISDVGRRRANNQDAFKLVPSEIDDWTQRGHAFIVADGMGAHAAGELASKMAVDAISHHYHKFGKLSPPEALNEAVLEANREIYDRGQENVDFHNMGTTASILVVLPQGALVGHVGDSRIYRVRGSRLDQLTFDHSLVWELRKHGQMSANAEQFTSIPKNVITRSLGPNQAVEVDIEGPDPIEAGDTYLLCSDGLTGRVSDEELGPILSSMSPLDAARLLVDLANLRGGPDNITVVVVQITGEQVVTRVGDSTPLVIGGAQRESEIPLLTWLAGGVCFLSAIAMFILDQSYLALASLGVGVVSLFAGIGWKLNKQTGGTSLAPGLRLGDGPHVSIDCPAADKFTDKLAKVVEELREAAIENEWAVDWSVLDGHCDQAVHAAGAREHRDSIKSYGLAIHAMITELQRLGVQ
;
A
#
# COMPACT_ATOMS: atom_id res chain seq x y z
N MET A 1 2.63 -16.48 -6.13
CA MET A 1 3.80 -15.65 -6.48
C MET A 1 3.42 -14.79 -7.68
N ALA A 2 3.68 -13.50 -7.60
CA ALA A 2 3.56 -12.57 -8.73
C ALA A 2 4.85 -11.76 -8.86
N GLU A 3 5.37 -11.65 -10.09
CA GLU A 3 6.60 -10.93 -10.44
C GLU A 3 6.33 -9.98 -11.61
N GLN A 4 7.08 -8.88 -11.69
CA GLN A 4 6.82 -7.77 -12.62
C GLN A 4 7.00 -8.12 -14.10
N THR A 5 6.02 -7.73 -14.92
CA THR A 5 6.09 -7.68 -16.39
C THR A 5 5.71 -6.27 -16.86
N GLY A 6 6.58 -5.54 -17.58
CA GLY A 6 6.18 -4.27 -18.21
C GLY A 6 7.22 -3.13 -18.29
N SER A 7 6.75 -1.94 -18.68
CA SER A 7 7.53 -0.73 -19.03
C SER A 7 8.36 -0.11 -17.90
N TRP A 8 8.10 -0.47 -16.64
CA TRP A 8 8.74 0.11 -15.45
C TRP A 8 9.92 -0.72 -14.91
N GLN A 9 10.29 -1.83 -15.57
CA GLN A 9 11.36 -2.74 -15.14
C GLN A 9 12.73 -2.07 -14.95
N GLY A 10 12.95 -0.88 -15.53
CA GLY A 10 14.21 -0.15 -15.34
C GLY A 10 14.26 0.71 -14.07
N CYS A 11 13.14 0.94 -13.39
CA CYS A 11 13.05 1.95 -12.33
C CYS A 11 12.21 1.59 -11.10
N LEU A 12 11.42 0.52 -11.20
CA LEU A 12 10.59 0.00 -10.11
C LEU A 12 10.59 -1.51 -10.20
N HIS A 13 10.96 -2.21 -9.14
CA HIS A 13 10.87 -3.67 -9.03
C HIS A 13 9.91 -4.04 -7.90
N TYR A 14 9.10 -5.07 -8.07
CA TYR A 14 8.23 -5.54 -6.99
C TYR A 14 7.97 -7.04 -7.08
N ALA A 15 7.68 -7.65 -5.93
CA ALA A 15 7.29 -9.04 -5.82
C ALA A 15 6.27 -9.23 -4.70
N ALA A 16 5.42 -10.24 -4.85
CA ALA A 16 4.44 -10.60 -3.83
C ALA A 16 4.38 -12.11 -3.59
N ILE A 17 4.34 -12.49 -2.31
CA ILE A 17 4.16 -13.86 -1.84
C ILE A 17 3.09 -13.86 -0.75
N SER A 18 2.17 -14.81 -0.84
CA SER A 18 1.18 -15.09 0.18
C SER A 18 1.21 -16.59 0.46
N ASP A 19 1.30 -16.95 1.73
CA ASP A 19 1.41 -18.31 2.22
C ASP A 19 0.38 -18.56 3.32
N VAL A 20 -0.19 -19.76 3.35
CA VAL A 20 -1.21 -20.12 4.34
C VAL A 20 -0.64 -20.20 5.76
N GLY A 21 0.67 -20.34 5.91
CA GLY A 21 1.30 -20.63 7.19
C GLY A 21 1.23 -22.12 7.53
N ARG A 22 1.65 -22.48 8.75
CA ARG A 22 1.73 -23.88 9.21
C ARG A 22 0.57 -24.29 10.12
N ARG A 23 -0.19 -23.32 10.64
CA ARG A 23 -1.26 -23.54 11.64
C ARG A 23 -2.66 -23.21 11.13
N ARG A 24 -2.79 -22.74 9.89
CA ARG A 24 -4.08 -22.44 9.25
C ARG A 24 -4.37 -23.45 8.14
N ALA A 25 -5.66 -23.69 7.90
CA ALA A 25 -6.10 -24.56 6.80
C ALA A 25 -6.38 -23.78 5.50
N ASN A 26 -6.79 -22.51 5.63
CA ASN A 26 -7.16 -21.63 4.52
C ASN A 26 -6.37 -20.33 4.62
N ASN A 27 -6.16 -19.71 3.47
CA ASN A 27 -5.54 -18.38 3.39
C ASN A 27 -6.65 -17.33 3.26
N GLN A 28 -6.77 -16.48 4.29
CA GLN A 28 -7.72 -15.39 4.35
C GLN A 28 -7.07 -14.05 3.98
N ASP A 29 -5.77 -14.02 3.69
CA ASP A 29 -5.10 -12.84 3.16
C ASP A 29 -5.36 -12.68 1.66
N ALA A 30 -5.38 -11.43 1.21
CA ALA A 30 -5.39 -11.06 -0.20
C ALA A 30 -4.42 -9.91 -0.46
N PHE A 31 -3.91 -9.85 -1.69
CA PHE A 31 -3.11 -8.72 -2.16
C PHE A 31 -3.45 -8.36 -3.61
N LYS A 32 -3.15 -7.14 -4.00
CA LYS A 32 -3.29 -6.64 -5.38
C LYS A 32 -2.12 -5.76 -5.75
N LEU A 33 -1.55 -6.00 -6.93
CA LEU A 33 -0.47 -5.20 -7.53
C LEU A 33 -1.06 -4.49 -8.74
N VAL A 34 -1.06 -3.16 -8.73
CA VAL A 34 -1.69 -2.33 -9.77
C VAL A 34 -0.67 -1.31 -10.26
N PRO A 35 0.28 -1.72 -11.11
CA PRO A 35 1.19 -0.78 -11.74
C PRO A 35 0.42 0.11 -12.73
N SER A 36 0.49 1.43 -12.58
CA SER A 36 0.03 2.36 -13.62
C SER A 36 0.73 2.19 -14.96
N GLU A 37 -0.03 2.44 -16.03
CA GLU A 37 0.51 2.74 -17.35
C GLU A 37 1.18 4.11 -17.38
N ILE A 38 2.05 4.36 -18.37
CA ILE A 38 2.81 5.61 -18.48
C ILE A 38 1.89 6.85 -18.48
N ASP A 39 0.75 6.75 -19.15
CA ASP A 39 -0.20 7.87 -19.27
C ASP A 39 -0.95 8.16 -17.95
N ASP A 40 -1.16 7.15 -17.10
CA ASP A 40 -1.92 7.27 -15.84
C ASP A 40 -1.02 7.49 -14.61
N TRP A 41 0.29 7.23 -14.74
CA TRP A 41 1.30 7.39 -13.69
C TRP A 41 1.23 8.73 -12.97
N THR A 42 1.05 9.82 -13.73
CA THR A 42 1.04 11.18 -13.17
C THR A 42 -0.18 11.48 -12.30
N GLN A 43 -1.28 10.73 -12.50
CA GLN A 43 -2.54 10.95 -11.78
C GLN A 43 -2.80 9.89 -10.71
N ARG A 44 -2.45 8.63 -10.96
CA ARG A 44 -2.82 7.49 -10.11
C ARG A 44 -1.66 6.67 -9.61
N GLY A 45 -0.48 6.80 -10.21
CA GLY A 45 0.72 6.15 -9.68
C GLY A 45 0.62 4.62 -9.60
N HIS A 46 1.57 3.97 -8.95
CA HIS A 46 1.50 2.52 -8.74
C HIS A 46 0.82 2.24 -7.41
N ALA A 47 -0.22 1.41 -7.40
CA ALA A 47 -0.93 1.03 -6.18
C ALA A 47 -0.65 -0.43 -5.81
N PHE A 48 -0.34 -0.65 -4.54
CA PHE A 48 -0.07 -1.96 -3.94
C PHE A 48 -0.94 -2.09 -2.70
N ILE A 49 -1.66 -3.21 -2.57
CA ILE A 49 -2.65 -3.42 -1.52
C ILE A 49 -2.40 -4.78 -0.87
N VAL A 50 -2.43 -4.83 0.46
CA VAL A 50 -2.51 -6.04 1.28
C VAL A 50 -3.73 -5.93 2.20
N ALA A 51 -4.46 -7.03 2.35
CA ALA A 51 -5.64 -7.13 3.19
C ALA A 51 -5.63 -8.48 3.92
N ASP A 52 -5.79 -8.46 5.23
CA ASP A 52 -5.83 -9.63 6.11
C ASP A 52 -7.27 -9.85 6.58
N GLY A 53 -7.87 -10.94 6.11
CA GLY A 53 -9.27 -11.25 6.29
C GLY A 53 -9.57 -11.92 7.63
N MET A 54 -10.47 -11.33 8.40
CA MET A 54 -10.96 -11.86 9.67
C MET A 54 -12.39 -12.38 9.57
N GLY A 55 -12.66 -13.50 10.23
CA GLY A 55 -13.99 -14.11 10.28
C GLY A 55 -13.94 -15.63 10.15
N ALA A 56 -15.10 -16.27 10.33
CA ALA A 56 -15.19 -17.73 10.22
C ALA A 56 -14.92 -18.18 8.78
N HIS A 57 -13.85 -18.97 8.58
CA HIS A 57 -13.53 -19.65 7.31
C HIS A 57 -13.66 -18.75 6.06
N ALA A 58 -14.66 -19.00 5.21
CA ALA A 58 -14.85 -18.32 3.93
C ALA A 58 -15.17 -16.83 4.05
N ALA A 59 -15.65 -16.37 5.22
CA ALA A 59 -16.01 -14.97 5.44
C ALA A 59 -14.78 -14.05 5.35
N GLY A 60 -13.67 -14.43 5.99
CA GLY A 60 -12.43 -13.64 5.96
C GLY A 60 -11.80 -13.59 4.56
N GLU A 61 -11.69 -14.74 3.89
CA GLU A 61 -11.18 -14.83 2.51
C GLU A 61 -12.00 -13.98 1.53
N LEU A 62 -13.33 -14.00 1.68
CA LEU A 62 -14.22 -13.17 0.86
C LEU A 62 -14.01 -11.68 1.17
N ALA A 63 -13.94 -11.30 2.44
CA ALA A 63 -13.79 -9.90 2.85
C ALA A 63 -12.48 -9.28 2.34
N SER A 64 -11.34 -9.96 2.53
CA SER A 64 -10.04 -9.46 2.06
C SER A 64 -9.98 -9.36 0.53
N LYS A 65 -10.52 -10.35 -0.18
CA LYS A 65 -10.62 -10.31 -1.65
C LYS A 65 -11.50 -9.15 -2.13
N MET A 66 -12.66 -8.94 -1.50
CA MET A 66 -13.53 -7.81 -1.80
C MET A 66 -12.82 -6.49 -1.56
N ALA A 67 -12.06 -6.34 -0.47
CA ALA A 67 -11.31 -5.12 -0.19
C ALA A 67 -10.29 -4.81 -1.28
N VAL A 68 -9.41 -5.75 -1.63
CA VAL A 68 -8.35 -5.47 -2.60
C VAL A 68 -8.90 -5.19 -4.01
N ASP A 69 -10.01 -5.81 -4.39
CA ASP A 69 -10.68 -5.58 -5.66
C ASP A 69 -11.44 -4.25 -5.69
N ALA A 70 -12.24 -3.97 -4.65
CA ALA A 70 -13.04 -2.75 -4.56
C ALA A 70 -12.18 -1.51 -4.43
N ILE A 71 -11.16 -1.52 -3.56
CA ILE A 71 -10.25 -0.38 -3.36
C ILE A 71 -9.52 -0.06 -4.67
N SER A 72 -8.97 -1.09 -5.33
CA SER A 72 -8.30 -0.93 -6.62
C SER A 72 -9.23 -0.32 -7.67
N HIS A 73 -10.47 -0.81 -7.76
CA HIS A 73 -11.45 -0.31 -8.71
C HIS A 73 -11.86 1.15 -8.43
N HIS A 74 -12.26 1.44 -7.19
CA HIS A 74 -12.78 2.76 -6.81
C HIS A 74 -11.71 3.85 -6.85
N TYR A 75 -10.47 3.52 -6.51
CA TYR A 75 -9.36 4.47 -6.60
C TYR A 75 -9.16 5.02 -8.02
N HIS A 76 -9.25 4.16 -9.04
CA HIS A 76 -9.20 4.57 -10.44
C HIS A 76 -10.49 5.25 -10.90
N LYS A 77 -11.66 4.77 -10.43
CA LYS A 77 -12.97 5.35 -10.74
C LYS A 77 -13.09 6.80 -10.24
N PHE A 78 -12.53 7.12 -9.08
CA PHE A 78 -12.51 8.47 -8.52
C PHE A 78 -11.45 9.37 -9.17
N GLY A 79 -11.23 9.25 -10.48
CA GLY A 79 -10.29 10.03 -11.32
C GLY A 79 -10.32 11.55 -11.11
N LYS A 80 -11.47 12.09 -10.68
CA LYS A 80 -11.68 13.53 -10.47
C LYS A 80 -11.20 14.05 -9.12
N LEU A 81 -11.03 13.17 -8.14
CA LEU A 81 -10.52 13.52 -6.81
C LEU A 81 -8.99 13.53 -6.81
N SER A 82 -8.40 14.26 -5.87
CA SER A 82 -6.97 14.14 -5.62
C SER A 82 -6.62 12.72 -5.14
N PRO A 83 -5.40 12.22 -5.38
CA PRO A 83 -5.00 10.88 -4.92
C PRO A 83 -5.31 10.58 -3.44
N PRO A 84 -5.07 11.47 -2.46
CA PRO A 84 -5.45 11.23 -1.06
C PRO A 84 -6.95 11.09 -0.84
N GLU A 85 -7.76 11.96 -1.47
CA GLU A 85 -9.22 11.91 -1.37
C GLU A 85 -9.80 10.69 -2.09
N ALA A 86 -9.26 10.36 -3.27
CA ALA A 86 -9.65 9.19 -4.04
C ALA A 86 -9.36 7.90 -3.25
N LEU A 87 -8.20 7.83 -2.57
CA LEU A 87 -7.84 6.69 -1.74
C LEU A 87 -8.76 6.57 -0.52
N ASN A 88 -9.02 7.67 0.18
CA ASN A 88 -9.96 7.69 1.30
C ASN A 88 -11.36 7.22 0.87
N GLU A 89 -11.93 7.80 -0.18
CA GLU A 89 -13.25 7.42 -0.68
C GLU A 89 -13.29 5.97 -1.19
N ALA A 90 -12.22 5.48 -1.80
CA ALA A 90 -12.14 4.09 -2.25
C ALA A 90 -12.18 3.10 -1.10
N VAL A 91 -11.49 3.39 0.01
CA VAL A 91 -11.54 2.56 1.23
C VAL A 91 -12.91 2.64 1.89
N LEU A 92 -13.53 3.82 1.95
CA LEU A 92 -14.89 3.99 2.49
C LEU A 92 -15.95 3.23 1.66
N GLU A 93 -15.85 3.23 0.34
CA GLU A 93 -16.75 2.45 -0.53
C GLU A 93 -16.51 0.95 -0.38
N ALA A 94 -15.25 0.51 -0.33
CA ALA A 94 -14.94 -0.89 -0.05
C ALA A 94 -15.50 -1.35 1.31
N ASN A 95 -15.43 -0.49 2.35
CA ASN A 95 -16.06 -0.77 3.64
C ASN A 95 -17.58 -0.96 3.51
N ARG A 96 -18.26 -0.08 2.77
CA ARG A 96 -19.71 -0.19 2.55
C ARG A 96 -20.07 -1.50 1.86
N GLU A 97 -19.36 -1.87 0.81
CA GLU A 97 -19.62 -3.12 0.07
C GLU A 97 -19.42 -4.36 0.94
N ILE A 98 -18.37 -4.39 1.77
CA ILE A 98 -18.11 -5.49 2.71
C ILE A 98 -19.15 -5.51 3.82
N TYR A 99 -19.51 -4.36 4.37
CA TYR A 99 -20.56 -4.24 5.39
C TYR A 99 -21.90 -4.76 4.86
N ASP A 100 -22.36 -4.26 3.71
CA ASP A 100 -23.64 -4.65 3.11
C ASP A 100 -23.67 -6.16 2.84
N ARG A 101 -22.59 -6.72 2.29
CA ARG A 101 -22.48 -8.17 2.08
C ARG A 101 -22.51 -8.97 3.39
N GLY A 102 -21.92 -8.45 4.46
CA GLY A 102 -21.94 -9.08 5.79
C GLY A 102 -23.34 -9.07 6.43
N GLN A 103 -24.22 -8.17 5.99
CA GLN A 103 -25.61 -8.07 6.45
C GLN A 103 -26.58 -8.96 5.65
N GLU A 104 -26.20 -9.40 4.44
CA GLU A 104 -27.04 -10.25 3.58
C GLU A 104 -27.12 -11.72 4.04
N ASN A 105 -26.07 -12.24 4.70
CA ASN A 105 -26.02 -13.63 5.14
C ASN A 105 -25.46 -13.73 6.58
N VAL A 106 -26.13 -14.54 7.41
CA VAL A 106 -25.70 -14.85 8.78
C VAL A 106 -24.30 -15.48 8.80
N ASP A 107 -23.94 -16.28 7.79
CA ASP A 107 -22.62 -16.91 7.71
C ASP A 107 -21.47 -15.92 7.43
N PHE A 108 -21.81 -14.72 6.94
CA PHE A 108 -20.87 -13.62 6.69
C PHE A 108 -21.01 -12.49 7.71
N HIS A 109 -21.81 -12.70 8.76
CA HIS A 109 -22.01 -11.70 9.78
C HIS A 109 -20.69 -11.40 10.50
N ASN A 110 -20.39 -10.11 10.68
CA ASN A 110 -19.11 -9.61 11.20
C ASN A 110 -17.88 -10.05 10.38
N MET A 111 -18.04 -10.40 9.10
CA MET A 111 -16.88 -10.54 8.22
C MET A 111 -16.13 -9.21 8.17
N GLY A 112 -14.81 -9.28 8.14
CA GLY A 112 -14.01 -8.08 8.03
C GLY A 112 -12.64 -8.34 7.49
N THR A 113 -11.90 -7.27 7.26
CA THR A 113 -10.53 -7.35 6.79
C THR A 113 -9.76 -6.09 7.16
N THR A 114 -8.45 -6.20 7.27
CA THR A 114 -7.56 -5.04 7.23
C THR A 114 -7.43 -4.53 5.79
N ALA A 115 -6.86 -3.34 5.64
CA ALA A 115 -6.40 -2.82 4.36
C ALA A 115 -5.17 -1.93 4.58
N SER A 116 -4.07 -2.28 3.94
CA SER A 116 -2.84 -1.48 3.88
C SER A 116 -2.51 -1.22 2.43
N ILE A 117 -2.52 0.05 2.03
CA ILE A 117 -2.35 0.52 0.66
C ILE A 117 -1.12 1.42 0.58
N LEU A 118 -0.23 1.12 -0.36
CA LEU A 118 0.85 2.01 -0.79
C LEU A 118 0.55 2.50 -2.20
N VAL A 119 0.52 3.82 -2.37
CA VAL A 119 0.48 4.47 -3.69
C VAL A 119 1.78 5.22 -3.92
N VAL A 120 2.54 4.80 -4.91
CA VAL A 120 3.78 5.47 -5.35
C VAL A 120 3.39 6.49 -6.40
N LEU A 121 3.59 7.78 -6.14
CA LEU A 121 3.21 8.89 -7.03
C LEU A 121 4.43 9.79 -7.34
N PRO A 122 4.39 10.62 -8.39
CA PRO A 122 5.43 11.64 -8.62
C PRO A 122 5.63 12.60 -7.45
N GLN A 123 4.58 12.85 -6.65
CA GLN A 123 4.61 13.73 -5.48
C GLN A 123 5.21 13.05 -4.24
N GLY A 124 5.33 11.72 -4.23
CA GLY A 124 5.79 10.93 -3.09
C GLY A 124 4.96 9.68 -2.86
N ALA A 125 5.33 8.91 -1.85
CA ALA A 125 4.61 7.73 -1.39
C ALA A 125 3.45 8.15 -0.48
N LEU A 126 2.24 7.77 -0.86
CA LEU A 126 1.02 7.96 -0.11
C LEU A 126 0.57 6.62 0.46
N VAL A 127 0.16 6.61 1.73
CA VAL A 127 -0.31 5.41 2.42
C VAL A 127 -1.76 5.59 2.85
N GLY A 128 -2.57 4.55 2.66
CA GLY A 128 -3.92 4.44 3.22
C GLY A 128 -3.99 3.19 4.09
N HIS A 129 -4.55 3.29 5.29
CA HIS A 129 -4.47 2.21 6.27
C HIS A 129 -5.70 2.08 7.17
N VAL A 130 -6.14 0.82 7.35
CA VAL A 130 -7.10 0.36 8.36
C VAL A 130 -6.72 -1.03 8.84
N GLY A 131 -6.33 -1.18 10.10
CA GLY A 131 -6.10 -2.50 10.73
C GLY A 131 -4.75 -2.55 11.42
N ASP A 132 -4.15 -3.73 11.49
CA ASP A 132 -2.83 -3.96 12.10
C ASP A 132 -1.81 -4.61 11.15
N SER A 133 -2.19 -4.83 9.89
CA SER A 133 -1.24 -5.05 8.80
C SER A 133 -0.36 -3.81 8.60
N ARG A 134 0.90 -3.97 8.21
CA ARG A 134 1.87 -2.85 8.25
C ARG A 134 2.46 -2.48 6.91
N ILE A 135 2.82 -1.21 6.77
CA ILE A 135 3.68 -0.71 5.70
C ILE A 135 4.96 -0.14 6.30
N TYR A 136 6.09 -0.59 5.77
CA TYR A 136 7.42 -0.10 6.12
C TYR A 136 8.12 0.52 4.92
N ARG A 137 9.06 1.42 5.18
CA ARG A 137 10.07 1.90 4.23
C ARG A 137 11.46 1.66 4.79
N VAL A 138 12.33 1.08 3.96
CA VAL A 138 13.77 1.00 4.18
C VAL A 138 14.46 2.02 3.30
N ARG A 139 15.22 2.92 3.91
CA ARG A 139 16.10 3.89 3.24
C ARG A 139 17.49 3.81 3.84
N GLY A 140 18.46 3.34 3.05
CA GLY A 140 19.80 3.06 3.56
C GLY A 140 19.76 1.94 4.61
N SER A 141 20.11 2.25 5.86
CA SER A 141 20.01 1.34 7.02
C SER A 141 18.78 1.58 7.89
N ARG A 142 17.97 2.59 7.59
CA ARG A 142 16.83 2.98 8.44
C ARG A 142 15.56 2.28 7.98
N LEU A 143 14.85 1.67 8.93
CA LEU A 143 13.49 1.16 8.76
C LEU A 143 12.51 2.12 9.43
N ASP A 144 11.51 2.56 8.67
CA ASP A 144 10.41 3.39 9.13
C ASP A 144 9.09 2.64 8.99
N GLN A 145 8.33 2.46 10.08
CA GLN A 145 6.95 2.00 10.04
C GLN A 145 6.04 3.18 9.71
N LEU A 146 5.40 3.14 8.54
CA LEU A 146 4.57 4.23 8.03
C LEU A 146 3.13 4.18 8.56
N THR A 147 2.64 3.00 8.95
CA THR A 147 1.27 2.79 9.45
C THR A 147 1.23 2.69 10.97
N PHE A 148 0.13 3.14 11.57
CA PHE A 148 -0.15 2.95 13.00
C PHE A 148 -1.08 1.77 13.19
N ASP A 149 -0.68 0.76 13.97
CA ASP A 149 -1.54 -0.42 14.17
C ASP A 149 -2.81 -0.02 14.93
N HIS A 150 -3.97 -0.27 14.33
CA HIS A 150 -5.29 -0.18 14.96
C HIS A 150 -5.53 -1.41 15.84
N SER A 151 -4.70 -1.59 16.85
CA SER A 151 -4.83 -2.64 17.85
C SER A 151 -4.95 -2.04 19.25
N LEU A 152 -5.58 -2.77 20.16
CA LEU A 152 -5.82 -2.31 21.53
C LEU A 152 -4.52 -1.89 22.24
N VAL A 153 -3.44 -2.65 22.04
CA VAL A 153 -2.13 -2.37 22.65
C VAL A 153 -1.56 -1.04 22.17
N TRP A 154 -1.69 -0.74 20.88
CA TRP A 154 -1.16 0.50 20.30
C TRP A 154 -2.00 1.72 20.65
N GLU A 155 -3.32 1.60 20.68
CA GLU A 155 -4.19 2.70 21.12
C GLU A 155 -3.92 3.06 22.59
N LEU A 156 -3.71 2.06 23.46
CA LEU A 156 -3.33 2.27 24.86
C LEU A 156 -1.95 2.96 25.01
N ARG A 157 -1.00 2.66 24.11
CA ARG A 157 0.31 3.35 24.03
C ARG A 157 0.14 4.81 23.64
N LYS A 158 -0.63 5.09 22.60
CA LYS A 158 -0.88 6.46 22.10
C LYS A 158 -1.48 7.36 23.19
N HIS A 159 -2.39 6.83 24.00
CA HIS A 159 -3.03 7.57 25.10
C HIS A 159 -2.19 7.69 26.39
N GLY A 160 -0.91 7.31 26.38
CA GLY A 160 -0.01 7.50 27.53
C GLY A 160 -0.33 6.63 28.75
N GLN A 161 -1.23 5.65 28.64
CA GLN A 161 -1.61 4.76 29.74
C GLN A 161 -0.51 3.72 30.07
N MET A 162 0.53 3.62 29.23
CA MET A 162 1.63 2.66 29.37
C MET A 162 2.79 3.12 30.28
N SER A 163 2.91 4.41 30.62
CA SER A 163 3.98 4.88 31.52
C SER A 163 3.77 4.45 32.97
N ALA A 164 2.56 3.99 33.32
CA ALA A 164 2.19 3.67 34.69
C ALA A 164 2.50 2.23 35.11
N ASN A 165 2.43 1.21 34.22
CA ASN A 165 2.63 -0.21 34.59
C ASN A 165 2.89 -1.12 33.36
N ALA A 166 4.11 -1.18 32.80
CA ALA A 166 4.42 -2.03 31.64
C ALA A 166 4.13 -3.54 31.84
N GLU A 167 4.16 -4.03 33.08
CA GLU A 167 3.93 -5.44 33.43
C GLU A 167 2.46 -5.87 33.32
N GLN A 168 1.48 -4.97 33.52
CA GLN A 168 0.04 -5.30 33.49
C GLN A 168 -0.47 -5.66 32.09
N PHE A 169 0.20 -5.18 31.04
CA PHE A 169 -0.27 -5.28 29.65
C PHE A 169 0.28 -6.49 28.89
N THR A 170 1.17 -7.27 29.50
CA THR A 170 1.59 -8.60 28.97
C THR A 170 0.42 -9.57 28.89
N SER A 171 -0.62 -9.34 29.70
CA SER A 171 -1.86 -10.13 29.74
C SER A 171 -2.88 -9.75 28.66
N ILE A 172 -2.70 -8.61 27.98
CA ILE A 172 -3.64 -8.18 26.92
C ILE A 172 -3.33 -8.94 25.64
N PRO A 173 -4.32 -9.59 25.01
CA PRO A 173 -4.10 -10.26 23.74
C PRO A 173 -3.66 -9.25 22.68
N LYS A 174 -2.54 -9.52 22.01
CA LYS A 174 -1.97 -8.63 20.98
C LYS A 174 -2.84 -8.55 19.72
N ASN A 175 -3.67 -9.56 19.48
CA ASN A 175 -4.45 -9.72 18.24
C ASN A 175 -5.84 -9.07 18.31
N VAL A 176 -6.07 -8.13 19.24
CA VAL A 176 -7.35 -7.42 19.34
C VAL A 176 -7.27 -6.16 18.49
N ILE A 177 -7.84 -6.25 17.29
CA ILE A 177 -7.96 -5.15 16.34
C ILE A 177 -9.11 -4.22 16.76
N THR A 178 -8.89 -2.91 16.70
CA THR A 178 -9.85 -1.86 17.06
C THR A 178 -10.55 -1.26 15.83
N ARG A 179 -9.96 -1.37 14.64
CA ARG A 179 -10.55 -0.89 13.38
C ARG A 179 -10.32 -1.90 12.25
N SER A 180 -11.38 -2.24 11.53
CA SER A 180 -11.33 -3.10 10.34
C SER A 180 -12.43 -2.69 9.37
N LEU A 181 -12.28 -3.07 8.10
CA LEU A 181 -13.31 -2.89 7.09
C LEU A 181 -14.35 -4.00 7.23
N GLY A 182 -15.64 -3.68 7.13
CA GLY A 182 -16.73 -4.65 7.08
C GLY A 182 -17.64 -4.68 8.31
N PRO A 183 -17.14 -4.86 9.55
CA PRO A 183 -18.03 -5.02 10.71
C PRO A 183 -18.88 -3.79 11.05
N ASN A 184 -18.37 -2.59 10.75
CA ASN A 184 -19.05 -1.32 11.02
C ASN A 184 -19.31 -0.55 9.72
N GLN A 185 -20.48 0.10 9.64
CA GLN A 185 -20.85 0.90 8.46
C GLN A 185 -19.92 2.09 8.24
N ALA A 186 -19.42 2.68 9.32
CA ALA A 186 -18.45 3.77 9.30
C ALA A 186 -17.08 3.25 9.72
N VAL A 187 -16.05 3.71 9.02
CA VAL A 187 -14.65 3.42 9.33
C VAL A 187 -13.82 4.69 9.17
N GLU A 188 -12.84 4.88 10.05
CA GLU A 188 -11.86 5.94 9.95
C GLU A 188 -10.63 5.39 9.22
N VAL A 189 -10.18 6.11 8.19
CA VAL A 189 -9.05 5.72 7.34
C VAL A 189 -7.88 6.64 7.64
N ASP A 190 -6.74 6.04 7.98
CA ASP A 190 -5.51 6.80 8.18
C ASP A 190 -4.87 7.04 6.80
N ILE A 191 -4.65 8.31 6.45
CA ILE A 191 -3.97 8.72 5.21
C ILE A 191 -2.67 9.42 5.58
N GLU A 192 -1.55 8.84 5.15
CA GLU A 192 -0.19 9.25 5.50
C GLU A 192 0.59 9.67 4.24
N GLY A 193 1.40 10.72 4.34
CA GLY A 193 2.23 11.24 3.24
C GLY A 193 1.58 12.39 2.45
N PRO A 194 2.04 12.74 1.24
CA PRO A 194 3.08 12.05 0.48
C PRO A 194 4.47 12.23 1.11
N ASP A 195 5.17 11.11 1.35
CA ASP A 195 6.57 11.11 1.76
C ASP A 195 7.48 11.10 0.51
N PRO A 196 8.54 11.94 0.43
CA PRO A 196 9.44 11.92 -0.72
C PRO A 196 10.06 10.55 -0.96
N ILE A 197 10.06 10.10 -2.21
CA ILE A 197 10.65 8.84 -2.67
C ILE A 197 12.08 9.10 -3.16
N GLU A 198 13.03 8.26 -2.74
CA GLU A 198 14.43 8.28 -3.17
C GLU A 198 14.83 6.98 -3.87
N ALA A 199 15.83 7.06 -4.75
CA ALA A 199 16.40 5.86 -5.36
C ALA A 199 17.04 4.97 -4.29
N GLY A 200 16.73 3.68 -4.32
CA GLY A 200 17.13 2.71 -3.30
C GLY A 200 16.10 2.52 -2.19
N ASP A 201 15.03 3.31 -2.12
CA ASP A 201 13.93 3.06 -1.20
C ASP A 201 13.30 1.69 -1.47
N THR A 202 13.07 0.92 -0.40
CA THR A 202 12.37 -0.36 -0.48
C THR A 202 11.20 -0.34 0.50
N TYR A 203 9.99 -0.51 -0.02
CA TYR A 203 8.76 -0.60 0.76
C TYR A 203 8.37 -2.05 0.97
N LEU A 204 7.80 -2.33 2.14
CA LEU A 204 7.24 -3.63 2.51
C LEU A 204 5.82 -3.42 2.99
N LEU A 205 4.84 -4.08 2.35
CA LEU A 205 3.50 -4.24 2.88
C LEU A 205 3.36 -5.68 3.37
N CYS A 206 2.81 -5.87 4.57
CA CYS A 206 2.70 -7.20 5.15
C CYS A 206 1.49 -7.37 6.09
N SER A 207 0.95 -8.58 6.17
CA SER A 207 -0.01 -9.00 7.21
C SER A 207 0.70 -9.27 8.54
N ASP A 208 -0.08 -9.42 9.61
CA ASP A 208 0.44 -9.60 10.97
C ASP A 208 1.20 -10.93 11.16
N GLY A 209 0.91 -11.93 10.32
CA GLY A 209 1.59 -13.22 10.29
C GLY A 209 3.09 -13.11 10.05
N LEU A 210 3.55 -12.05 9.38
CA LEU A 210 4.98 -11.73 9.26
C LEU A 210 5.51 -11.07 10.54
N THR A 211 4.92 -9.94 10.94
CA THR A 211 5.48 -9.05 11.97
C THR A 211 5.40 -9.64 13.38
N GLY A 212 4.55 -10.66 13.57
CA GLY A 212 4.55 -11.51 14.77
C GLY A 212 5.74 -12.47 14.87
N ARG A 213 6.48 -12.72 13.79
CA ARG A 213 7.55 -13.72 13.71
C ARG A 213 8.90 -13.20 13.28
N VAL A 214 8.94 -12.15 12.46
CA VAL A 214 10.18 -11.51 12.00
C VAL A 214 10.25 -10.12 12.61
N SER A 215 11.33 -9.82 13.34
CA SER A 215 11.44 -8.54 14.04
C SER A 215 11.87 -7.42 13.09
N ASP A 216 11.54 -6.17 13.46
CA ASP A 216 11.87 -5.00 12.66
C ASP A 216 13.39 -4.91 12.37
N GLU A 217 14.25 -5.33 13.31
CA GLU A 217 15.71 -5.37 13.14
C GLU A 217 16.18 -6.37 12.07
N GLU A 218 15.35 -7.36 11.71
CA GLU A 218 15.62 -8.31 10.65
C GLU A 218 15.07 -7.84 9.31
N LEU A 219 13.93 -7.11 9.31
CA LEU A 219 13.30 -6.59 8.10
C LEU A 219 14.25 -5.67 7.33
N GLY A 220 14.88 -4.72 8.01
CA GLY A 220 15.76 -3.72 7.39
C GLY A 220 16.92 -4.33 6.59
N PRO A 221 17.77 -5.18 7.19
CA PRO A 221 18.89 -5.81 6.50
C PRO A 221 18.45 -6.74 5.36
N ILE A 222 17.36 -7.47 5.51
CA ILE A 222 16.83 -8.34 4.44
C ILE A 222 16.40 -7.50 3.24
N LEU A 223 15.55 -6.50 3.45
CA LEU A 223 15.01 -5.65 2.38
C LEU A 223 16.08 -4.81 1.67
N SER A 224 17.14 -4.41 2.38
CA SER A 224 18.24 -3.62 1.81
C SER A 224 19.33 -4.44 1.11
N SER A 225 19.34 -5.76 1.28
CA SER A 225 20.42 -6.64 0.77
C SER A 225 19.97 -7.55 -0.37
N MET A 226 18.66 -7.70 -0.61
CA MET A 226 18.11 -8.70 -1.51
C MET A 226 17.22 -8.08 -2.58
N SER A 227 16.98 -8.84 -3.66
CA SER A 227 15.95 -8.48 -4.64
C SER A 227 14.55 -8.57 -4.00
N PRO A 228 13.52 -7.86 -4.51
CA PRO A 228 12.18 -7.93 -3.94
C PRO A 228 11.65 -9.36 -3.80
N LEU A 229 11.92 -10.22 -4.79
CA LEU A 229 11.50 -11.61 -4.78
C LEU A 229 12.23 -12.43 -3.71
N ASP A 230 13.57 -12.33 -3.65
CA ASP A 230 14.35 -13.11 -2.69
C ASP A 230 14.09 -12.64 -1.26
N ALA A 231 13.89 -11.34 -1.06
CA ALA A 231 13.47 -10.78 0.23
C ALA A 231 12.11 -11.34 0.65
N ALA A 232 11.11 -11.30 -0.24
CA ALA A 232 9.77 -11.83 0.05
C ALA A 232 9.82 -13.32 0.40
N ARG A 233 10.63 -14.12 -0.32
CA ARG A 233 10.82 -15.56 -0.04
C ARG A 233 11.40 -15.77 1.34
N LEU A 234 12.53 -15.12 1.63
CA LEU A 234 13.21 -15.28 2.91
C LEU A 234 12.31 -14.86 4.09
N LEU A 235 11.54 -13.78 3.94
CA LEU A 235 10.62 -13.31 4.99
C LEU A 235 9.53 -14.33 5.32
N VAL A 236 8.90 -14.91 4.29
CA VAL A 236 7.89 -15.97 4.45
C VAL A 236 8.51 -17.24 5.04
N ASP A 237 9.68 -17.62 4.54
CA ASP A 237 10.45 -18.77 5.01
C ASP A 237 10.78 -18.65 6.50
N LEU A 238 11.33 -17.51 6.93
CA LEU A 238 11.64 -17.25 8.34
C LEU A 238 10.39 -17.27 9.22
N ALA A 239 9.27 -16.69 8.76
CA ALA A 239 8.01 -16.71 9.50
C ALA A 239 7.48 -18.15 9.67
N ASN A 240 7.57 -18.96 8.62
CA ASN A 240 7.16 -20.37 8.62
C ASN A 240 8.06 -21.26 9.48
N LEU A 241 9.39 -21.09 9.40
CA LEU A 241 10.35 -21.78 10.27
C LEU A 241 10.09 -21.48 11.76
N ARG A 242 9.57 -20.29 12.06
CA ARG A 242 9.20 -19.86 13.42
C ARG A 242 7.77 -20.27 13.81
N GLY A 243 7.22 -21.25 13.09
CA GLY A 243 5.98 -21.94 13.41
C GLY A 243 4.76 -21.50 12.61
N GLY A 244 4.86 -20.46 11.78
CA GLY A 244 3.80 -20.01 10.86
C GLY A 244 2.40 -20.03 11.46
N PRO A 245 2.13 -19.25 12.54
CA PRO A 245 0.87 -19.35 13.28
C PRO A 245 -0.34 -18.86 12.49
N ASP A 246 -0.12 -18.02 11.48
CA ASP A 246 -1.15 -17.36 10.70
C ASP A 246 -0.80 -17.31 9.22
N ASN A 247 -1.73 -16.78 8.41
CA ASN A 247 -1.48 -16.44 7.02
C ASN A 247 -0.39 -15.36 6.93
N ILE A 248 0.49 -15.48 5.93
CA ILE A 248 1.64 -14.59 5.77
C ILE A 248 1.60 -14.03 4.36
N THR A 249 1.36 -12.74 4.24
CA THR A 249 1.38 -12.03 2.96
C THR A 249 2.38 -10.90 2.99
N VAL A 250 3.19 -10.83 1.95
CA VAL A 250 4.30 -9.90 1.79
C VAL A 250 4.30 -9.35 0.37
N VAL A 251 4.33 -8.02 0.26
CA VAL A 251 4.58 -7.30 -1.00
C VAL A 251 5.79 -6.40 -0.79
N VAL A 252 6.84 -6.63 -1.58
CA VAL A 252 8.07 -5.83 -1.56
C VAL A 252 8.12 -4.98 -2.82
N VAL A 253 8.39 -3.68 -2.66
CA VAL A 253 8.46 -2.70 -3.76
C VAL A 253 9.75 -1.90 -3.63
N GLN A 254 10.67 -2.06 -4.58
CA GLN A 254 11.98 -1.41 -4.60
C GLN A 254 12.05 -0.35 -5.71
N ILE A 255 12.46 0.85 -5.34
CA ILE A 255 12.66 1.97 -6.26
C ILE A 255 14.11 1.96 -6.74
N THR A 256 14.32 1.75 -8.04
CA THR A 256 15.67 1.62 -8.62
C THR A 256 16.05 2.77 -9.55
N GLY A 257 15.06 3.51 -10.08
CA GLY A 257 15.31 4.51 -11.12
C GLY A 257 14.68 5.86 -10.87
N GLU A 258 15.34 6.88 -11.42
CA GLU A 258 15.03 8.31 -11.31
C GLU A 258 13.64 8.73 -11.81
N GLN A 259 12.97 7.88 -12.58
CA GLN A 259 11.62 8.14 -13.13
C GLN A 259 10.52 8.11 -12.06
N VAL A 260 10.78 7.43 -10.95
CA VAL A 260 9.82 7.21 -9.85
C VAL A 260 10.20 8.04 -8.61
N VAL A 261 11.41 8.60 -8.58
CA VAL A 261 11.93 9.47 -7.52
C VAL A 261 11.17 10.80 -7.47
N THR A 262 10.86 11.28 -6.27
CA THR A 262 10.16 12.55 -6.08
C THR A 262 11.07 13.73 -6.42
N ARG A 263 10.68 14.54 -7.39
CA ARG A 263 11.38 15.78 -7.76
C ARG A 263 10.60 17.00 -7.28
N VAL A 264 11.13 17.65 -6.26
CA VAL A 264 10.54 18.87 -5.70
C VAL A 264 10.56 19.98 -6.75
N GLY A 265 9.39 20.35 -7.28
CA GLY A 265 9.22 21.40 -8.29
C GLY A 265 8.76 20.91 -9.67
N ASP A 266 8.91 19.62 -9.98
CA ASP A 266 8.50 19.06 -11.28
C ASP A 266 7.08 18.48 -11.26
N SER A 267 6.55 18.14 -10.09
CA SER A 267 5.21 17.54 -9.93
C SER A 267 4.15 18.60 -9.59
N THR A 268 2.94 18.39 -10.11
CA THR A 268 1.79 19.23 -9.74
C THR A 268 1.44 18.97 -8.28
N PRO A 269 1.36 19.99 -7.41
CA PRO A 269 1.02 19.80 -6.01
C PRO A 269 -0.33 19.09 -5.83
N LEU A 270 -0.43 18.24 -4.80
CA LEU A 270 -1.70 17.63 -4.41
C LEU A 270 -2.63 18.71 -3.83
N VAL A 271 -3.89 18.72 -4.24
CA VAL A 271 -4.90 19.68 -3.76
C VAL A 271 -5.98 18.94 -3.00
N ILE A 272 -6.21 19.30 -1.74
CA ILE A 272 -7.17 18.63 -0.84
C ILE A 272 -8.31 19.57 -0.46
N GLY A 273 -9.51 19.04 -0.27
CA GLY A 273 -10.71 19.78 0.09
C GLY A 273 -11.34 20.53 -1.09
N GLY A 274 -10.74 20.41 -2.28
CA GLY A 274 -11.21 21.02 -3.50
C GLY A 274 -11.82 19.97 -4.38
N ALA A 275 -13.07 19.57 -4.11
CA ALA A 275 -13.84 18.85 -5.11
C ALA A 275 -13.74 19.65 -6.42
N GLN A 276 -13.20 19.05 -7.48
CA GLN A 276 -13.31 19.60 -8.83
C GLN A 276 -14.78 19.53 -9.22
N ARG A 277 -15.60 20.44 -8.70
CA ARG A 277 -16.93 20.70 -9.24
C ARG A 277 -16.70 21.22 -10.63
N GLU A 278 -17.04 20.42 -11.63
CA GLU A 278 -17.38 20.97 -12.93
C GLU A 278 -18.41 22.07 -12.65
N SER A 279 -18.04 23.32 -12.91
CA SER A 279 -19.00 24.40 -12.92
C SER A 279 -19.88 24.18 -14.14
N GLU A 280 -20.92 23.34 -13.98
CA GLU A 280 -21.95 23.19 -14.99
C GLU A 280 -22.57 24.56 -15.22
N ILE A 281 -22.29 25.16 -16.38
CA ILE A 281 -22.75 26.50 -16.76
C ILE A 281 -24.24 26.59 -16.38
N PRO A 282 -24.67 27.52 -15.49
CA PRO A 282 -25.99 27.45 -14.90
C PRO A 282 -27.01 27.47 -16.04
N LEU A 283 -27.99 26.57 -16.04
CA LEU A 283 -28.98 26.45 -17.12
C LEU A 283 -29.56 27.81 -17.55
N LEU A 284 -29.72 28.71 -16.58
CA LEU A 284 -30.18 30.09 -16.79
C LEU A 284 -29.31 30.90 -17.77
N THR A 285 -27.99 30.69 -17.79
CA THR A 285 -27.06 31.39 -18.69
C THR A 285 -27.17 30.88 -20.13
N TRP A 286 -27.36 29.57 -20.33
CA TRP A 286 -27.69 29.00 -21.65
C TRP A 286 -29.05 29.48 -22.15
N LEU A 287 -30.06 29.48 -21.27
CA LEU A 287 -31.40 29.98 -21.58
C LEU A 287 -31.38 31.47 -21.91
N ALA A 288 -30.66 32.30 -21.13
CA ALA A 288 -30.53 33.72 -21.39
C ALA A 288 -29.85 34.00 -22.74
N GLY A 289 -28.76 33.30 -23.05
CA GLY A 289 -28.09 33.39 -24.35
C GLY A 289 -29.00 32.98 -25.51
N GLY A 290 -29.74 31.87 -25.37
CA GLY A 290 -30.68 31.38 -26.37
C GLY A 290 -31.87 32.31 -26.61
N VAL A 291 -32.47 32.85 -25.54
CA VAL A 291 -33.57 33.82 -25.62
C VAL A 291 -33.10 35.12 -26.28
N CYS A 292 -31.91 35.62 -25.94
CA CYS A 292 -31.35 36.82 -26.57
C CYS A 292 -31.12 36.60 -28.07
N PHE A 293 -30.60 35.45 -28.47
CA PHE A 293 -30.38 35.12 -29.88
C PHE A 293 -31.69 35.00 -30.68
N LEU A 294 -32.71 34.32 -30.12
CA LEU A 294 -34.03 34.23 -30.75
C LEU A 294 -34.71 35.59 -30.83
N SER A 295 -34.56 36.44 -29.81
CA SER A 295 -35.12 37.79 -29.83
C SER A 295 -34.45 38.69 -30.87
N ALA A 296 -33.13 38.52 -31.09
CA ALA A 296 -32.40 39.24 -32.13
C ALA A 296 -32.90 38.86 -33.54
N ILE A 297 -33.14 37.56 -33.78
CA ILE A 297 -33.70 37.07 -35.05
C ILE A 297 -35.11 37.65 -35.27
N ALA A 298 -35.97 37.62 -34.26
CA ALA A 298 -37.33 38.15 -34.34
C ALA A 298 -37.33 39.67 -34.64
N MET A 299 -36.47 40.43 -33.97
CA MET A 299 -36.35 41.88 -34.19
C MET A 299 -35.76 42.24 -35.56
N PHE A 300 -34.87 41.40 -36.09
CA PHE A 300 -34.35 41.54 -37.44
C PHE A 300 -35.44 41.33 -38.51
N ILE A 301 -36.31 40.33 -38.31
CA ILE A 301 -37.47 40.08 -39.19
C ILE A 301 -38.47 41.25 -39.15
N LEU A 302 -38.59 41.94 -38.01
CA LEU A 302 -39.46 43.10 -37.81
C LEU A 302 -38.83 44.44 -38.24
N ASP A 303 -37.68 44.40 -38.93
CA ASP A 303 -36.94 45.57 -39.44
C ASP A 303 -36.49 46.58 -38.35
N GLN A 304 -36.37 46.10 -37.10
CA GLN A 304 -35.91 46.88 -35.95
C GLN A 304 -34.41 46.64 -35.71
N SER A 305 -33.58 47.11 -36.65
CA SER A 305 -32.14 46.84 -36.70
C SER A 305 -31.37 47.24 -35.43
N TYR A 306 -31.71 48.36 -34.78
CA TYR A 306 -31.08 48.79 -33.53
C TYR A 306 -31.38 47.86 -32.35
N LEU A 307 -32.61 47.35 -32.24
CA LEU A 307 -33.04 46.44 -31.18
C LEU A 307 -32.46 45.03 -31.38
N ALA A 308 -32.33 44.59 -32.63
CA ALA A 308 -31.66 43.33 -32.99
C ALA A 308 -30.17 43.35 -32.60
N LEU A 309 -29.48 44.47 -32.84
CA LEU A 309 -28.07 44.61 -32.47
C LEU A 309 -27.86 44.61 -30.94
N ALA A 310 -28.76 45.29 -30.20
CA ALA A 310 -28.71 45.34 -28.74
C ALA A 310 -28.94 43.96 -28.09
N SER A 311 -29.94 43.21 -28.58
CA SER A 311 -30.25 41.86 -28.08
C SER A 311 -29.14 40.85 -28.40
N LEU A 312 -28.53 40.93 -29.58
CA LEU A 312 -27.35 40.15 -29.92
C LEU A 312 -26.17 40.46 -28.97
N GLY A 313 -25.94 41.74 -28.67
CA GLY A 313 -24.89 42.18 -27.75
C GLY A 313 -25.04 41.59 -26.35
N VAL A 314 -26.26 41.57 -25.81
CA VAL A 314 -26.55 40.95 -24.50
C VAL A 314 -26.32 39.44 -24.54
N GLY A 315 -26.74 38.76 -25.61
CA GLY A 315 -26.51 37.33 -25.80
C GLY A 315 -25.02 36.97 -25.84
N VAL A 316 -24.21 37.79 -26.52
CA VAL A 316 -22.75 37.64 -26.57
C VAL A 316 -22.12 37.84 -25.19
N VAL A 317 -22.57 38.85 -24.42
CA VAL A 317 -22.10 39.05 -23.04
C VAL A 317 -22.46 37.87 -22.14
N SER A 318 -23.67 37.30 -22.26
CA SER A 318 -24.05 36.09 -21.51
C SER A 318 -23.19 34.87 -21.89
N LEU A 319 -22.85 34.71 -23.17
CA LEU A 319 -21.95 33.65 -23.64
C LEU A 319 -20.54 33.83 -23.07
N PHE A 320 -19.99 35.04 -23.12
CA PHE A 320 -18.67 35.36 -22.54
C PHE A 320 -18.67 35.23 -21.01
N ALA A 321 -19.78 35.55 -20.33
CA ALA A 321 -19.93 35.32 -18.90
C ALA A 321 -19.94 33.81 -18.58
N GLY A 322 -20.62 32.99 -19.38
CA GLY A 322 -20.61 31.53 -19.26
C GLY A 322 -19.23 30.92 -19.49
N ILE A 323 -18.51 31.39 -20.53
CA ILE A 323 -17.12 31.01 -20.80
C ILE A 323 -16.21 31.47 -19.67
N GLY A 324 -16.36 32.71 -19.20
CA GLY A 324 -15.61 33.28 -18.09
C GLY A 324 -15.83 32.52 -16.78
N TRP A 325 -17.04 32.03 -16.52
CA TRP A 325 -17.37 31.21 -15.35
C TRP A 325 -16.81 29.78 -15.46
N LYS A 326 -16.73 29.22 -16.68
CA LYS A 326 -16.03 27.96 -16.96
C LYS A 326 -14.50 28.10 -16.81
N LEU A 327 -13.95 29.25 -17.19
CA LEU A 327 -12.53 29.57 -17.08
C LEU A 327 -12.14 29.95 -15.64
N ASN A 328 -13.05 30.56 -14.89
CA ASN A 328 -12.90 30.85 -13.46
C ASN A 328 -13.18 29.58 -12.63
N LYS A 329 -12.35 28.55 -12.87
CA LYS A 329 -12.20 27.38 -11.99
C LYS A 329 -11.79 27.90 -10.61
N GLN A 330 -12.73 28.16 -9.73
CA GLN A 330 -12.42 28.28 -8.30
C GLN A 330 -12.09 26.89 -7.79
N THR A 331 -10.80 26.56 -7.78
CA THR A 331 -10.24 25.43 -7.04
C THR A 331 -10.41 25.71 -5.56
N GLY A 332 -11.53 25.31 -4.98
CA GLY A 332 -11.83 25.47 -3.55
C GLY A 332 -11.00 24.57 -2.62
N GLY A 333 -9.83 24.11 -3.06
CA GLY A 333 -8.97 23.21 -2.31
C GLY A 333 -7.68 23.87 -1.85
N THR A 334 -7.15 23.37 -0.75
CA THR A 334 -5.85 23.75 -0.23
C THR A 334 -4.79 22.92 -0.95
N SER A 335 -3.90 23.58 -1.68
CA SER A 335 -2.70 22.92 -2.19
C SER A 335 -1.84 22.51 -1.01
N LEU A 336 -1.48 21.23 -0.92
CA LEU A 336 -0.40 20.78 -0.04
C LEU A 336 0.88 21.48 -0.51
N ALA A 337 1.45 22.32 0.35
CA ALA A 337 2.72 22.96 0.06
C ALA A 337 3.81 21.89 -0.08
N PRO A 338 4.86 22.12 -0.88
CA PRO A 338 6.00 21.20 -0.95
C PRO A 338 6.56 20.92 0.46
N GLY A 339 6.59 19.64 0.85
CA GLY A 339 7.06 19.20 2.18
C GLY A 339 5.98 19.11 3.28
N LEU A 340 4.73 19.48 3.00
CA LEU A 340 3.61 19.26 3.92
C LEU A 340 3.08 17.82 3.73
N ARG A 341 3.10 17.02 4.80
CA ARG A 341 2.57 15.65 4.84
C ARG A 341 1.20 15.60 5.52
N LEU A 342 0.39 14.63 5.12
CA LEU A 342 -0.76 14.13 5.87
C LEU A 342 -0.28 13.10 6.89
N GLY A 343 -1.02 13.03 7.99
CA GLY A 343 -0.78 12.07 9.07
C GLY A 343 0.48 12.35 9.90
N ASP A 344 0.68 11.51 10.91
CA ASP A 344 1.68 11.69 11.98
C ASP A 344 2.86 10.72 11.85
N GLY A 345 2.87 9.87 10.82
CA GLY A 345 3.94 8.91 10.58
C GLY A 345 5.33 9.56 10.34
N PRO A 346 6.41 8.76 10.32
CA PRO A 346 6.45 7.35 10.70
C PRO A 346 6.25 7.16 12.20
N HIS A 347 5.61 6.06 12.60
CA HIS A 347 5.28 5.79 14.00
C HIS A 347 6.39 5.06 14.75
N VAL A 348 7.25 4.36 14.01
CA VAL A 348 8.47 3.73 14.51
C VAL A 348 9.58 4.01 13.50
N SER A 349 10.75 4.41 14.01
CA SER A 349 11.96 4.57 13.22
C SER A 349 13.11 3.92 13.94
N ILE A 350 13.75 2.94 13.31
CA ILE A 350 14.89 2.23 13.86
C ILE A 350 16.02 2.13 12.85
N ASP A 351 17.25 2.14 13.35
CA ASP A 351 18.44 1.88 12.54
C ASP A 351 18.73 0.38 12.56
N CYS A 352 18.79 -0.22 11.38
CA CYS A 352 18.98 -1.65 11.17
C CYS A 352 20.09 -1.89 10.13
N PRO A 353 21.35 -1.59 10.47
CA PRO A 353 22.46 -1.81 9.56
C PRO A 353 22.64 -3.31 9.25
N ALA A 354 23.04 -3.62 8.03
CA ALA A 354 23.58 -4.93 7.69
C ALA A 354 24.87 -5.13 8.50
N ALA A 355 24.83 -6.02 9.50
CA ALA A 355 25.88 -6.21 10.48
C ALA A 355 26.14 -7.70 10.74
N ASP A 356 27.35 -8.02 11.22
CA ASP A 356 27.80 -9.40 11.51
C ASP A 356 26.81 -10.16 12.39
N LYS A 357 26.27 -9.50 13.42
CA LYS A 357 25.30 -10.12 14.34
C LYS A 357 24.08 -10.72 13.60
N PHE A 358 23.61 -10.09 12.53
CA PHE A 358 22.48 -10.60 11.76
C PHE A 358 22.91 -11.72 10.81
N THR A 359 24.08 -11.59 10.18
CA THR A 359 24.70 -12.65 9.39
C THR A 359 24.88 -13.93 10.21
N ASP A 360 25.41 -13.82 11.44
CA ASP A 360 25.57 -14.94 12.37
C ASP A 360 24.23 -15.59 12.72
N LYS A 361 23.17 -14.79 12.84
CA LYS A 361 21.82 -15.29 13.09
C LYS A 361 21.32 -16.14 11.92
N LEU A 362 21.54 -15.71 10.68
CA LEU A 362 21.18 -16.48 9.49
C LEU A 362 22.03 -17.74 9.33
N ALA A 363 23.33 -17.65 9.60
CA ALA A 363 24.23 -18.80 9.61
C ALA A 363 23.73 -19.87 10.59
N LYS A 364 23.34 -19.46 11.80
CA LYS A 364 22.76 -20.35 12.81
C LYS A 364 21.48 -21.03 12.33
N VAL A 365 20.59 -20.31 11.63
CA VAL A 365 19.38 -20.92 11.06
C VAL A 365 19.73 -22.02 10.06
N VAL A 366 20.74 -21.80 9.20
CA VAL A 366 21.20 -22.82 8.25
C VAL A 366 21.81 -24.03 8.97
N GLU A 367 22.59 -23.81 10.03
CA GLU A 367 23.12 -24.89 10.87
C GLU A 367 22.01 -25.72 11.51
N GLU A 368 21.03 -25.07 12.15
CA GLU A 368 19.89 -25.74 12.78
C GLU A 368 19.06 -26.55 11.77
N LEU A 369 18.88 -26.04 10.54
CA LEU A 369 18.21 -26.78 9.46
C LEU A 369 19.00 -28.00 9.00
N ARG A 370 20.33 -27.86 8.90
CA ARG A 370 21.21 -28.97 8.53
C ARG A 370 21.20 -30.05 9.59
N GLU A 371 21.33 -29.67 10.86
CA GLU A 371 21.25 -30.59 12.00
C GLU A 371 19.93 -31.35 12.01
N ALA A 372 18.81 -30.64 11.90
CA ALA A 372 17.49 -31.25 11.85
C ALA A 372 17.35 -32.26 10.69
N ALA A 373 17.86 -31.93 9.51
CA ALA A 373 17.78 -32.82 8.36
C ALA A 373 18.66 -34.07 8.50
N ILE A 374 19.83 -33.96 9.12
CA ILE A 374 20.70 -35.10 9.42
C ILE A 374 20.07 -35.99 10.49
N GLU A 375 19.56 -35.40 11.58
CA GLU A 375 18.92 -36.14 12.68
C GLU A 375 17.68 -36.92 12.22
N ASN A 376 16.93 -36.38 11.25
CA ASN A 376 15.75 -37.03 10.68
C ASN A 376 16.06 -37.90 9.44
N GLU A 377 17.34 -38.09 9.10
CA GLU A 377 17.80 -38.92 7.98
C GLU A 377 17.17 -38.53 6.62
N TRP A 378 16.93 -37.24 6.39
CA TRP A 378 16.36 -36.75 5.13
C TRP A 378 17.39 -36.76 4.00
N ALA A 379 16.99 -37.28 2.84
CA ALA A 379 17.85 -37.40 1.65
C ALA A 379 17.98 -36.06 0.89
N VAL A 380 18.61 -35.09 1.54
CA VAL A 380 18.82 -33.72 1.05
C VAL A 380 20.02 -33.66 0.09
N ASP A 381 19.86 -32.97 -1.05
CA ASP A 381 20.99 -32.57 -1.89
C ASP A 381 21.66 -31.30 -1.33
N TRP A 382 22.85 -31.48 -0.74
CA TRP A 382 23.59 -30.40 -0.10
C TRP A 382 24.30 -29.46 -1.08
N SER A 383 24.43 -29.81 -2.36
CA SER A 383 25.28 -29.09 -3.31
C SER A 383 24.90 -27.61 -3.48
N VAL A 384 23.61 -27.32 -3.55
CA VAL A 384 23.09 -25.94 -3.69
C VAL A 384 23.23 -25.17 -2.37
N LEU A 385 22.97 -25.84 -1.24
CA LEU A 385 23.11 -25.24 0.09
C LEU A 385 24.56 -24.85 0.36
N ASP A 386 25.48 -25.80 0.21
CA ASP A 386 26.91 -25.62 0.45
C ASP A 386 27.48 -24.51 -0.45
N GLY A 387 27.07 -24.46 -1.72
CA GLY A 387 27.48 -23.41 -2.65
C GLY A 387 27.08 -22.00 -2.18
N HIS A 388 25.88 -21.83 -1.62
CA HIS A 388 25.45 -20.54 -1.06
C HIS A 388 26.12 -20.25 0.29
N CYS A 389 26.33 -21.24 1.15
CA CYS A 389 27.06 -21.08 2.40
C CYS A 389 28.51 -20.63 2.17
N ASP A 390 29.21 -21.22 1.21
CA ASP A 390 30.59 -20.86 0.86
C ASP A 390 30.66 -19.39 0.37
N GLN A 391 29.72 -18.97 -0.47
CA GLN A 391 29.59 -17.57 -0.89
C GLN A 391 29.34 -16.64 0.30
N ALA A 392 28.48 -17.05 1.22
CA ALA A 392 28.12 -16.26 2.39
C ALA A 392 29.31 -16.06 3.34
N VAL A 393 30.09 -17.12 3.59
CA VAL A 393 31.30 -17.09 4.42
C VAL A 393 32.39 -16.24 3.74
N HIS A 394 32.57 -16.38 2.43
CA HIS A 394 33.52 -15.56 1.68
C HIS A 394 33.17 -14.06 1.76
N ALA A 395 31.91 -13.70 1.54
CA ALA A 395 31.43 -12.32 1.64
C ALA A 395 31.58 -11.77 3.08
N ALA A 396 31.28 -12.57 4.11
CA ALA A 396 31.50 -12.19 5.50
C ALA A 396 32.98 -11.91 5.79
N GLY A 397 33.89 -12.76 5.30
CA GLY A 397 35.33 -12.55 5.41
C GLY A 397 35.83 -11.28 4.73
N ALA A 398 35.17 -10.87 3.63
CA ALA A 398 35.44 -9.62 2.91
C ALA A 398 34.76 -8.38 3.53
N ARG A 399 33.97 -8.55 4.61
CA ARG A 399 33.11 -7.51 5.22
C ARG A 399 32.03 -6.97 4.29
N GLU A 400 31.59 -7.78 3.34
CA GLU A 400 30.47 -7.53 2.44
C GLU A 400 29.18 -8.07 3.06
N HIS A 401 28.72 -7.44 4.16
CA HIS A 401 27.61 -7.97 4.97
C HIS A 401 26.32 -8.17 4.17
N ARG A 402 26.02 -7.30 3.19
CA ARG A 402 24.81 -7.42 2.35
C ARG A 402 24.86 -8.68 1.47
N ASP A 403 26.01 -8.95 0.84
CA ASP A 403 26.18 -10.13 -0.01
C ASP A 403 26.19 -11.42 0.82
N SER A 404 26.70 -11.35 2.05
CA SER A 404 26.61 -12.46 3.00
C SER A 404 25.16 -12.75 3.42
N ILE A 405 24.39 -11.72 3.79
CA ILE A 405 22.95 -11.84 4.11
C ILE A 405 22.19 -12.44 2.93
N LYS A 406 22.44 -11.94 1.71
CA LYS A 406 21.81 -12.45 0.50
C LYS A 406 22.13 -13.93 0.30
N SER A 407 23.39 -14.32 0.43
CA SER A 407 23.82 -15.71 0.21
C SER A 407 23.25 -16.66 1.26
N TYR A 408 23.26 -16.30 2.54
CA TYR A 408 22.58 -17.10 3.57
C TYR A 408 21.06 -17.15 3.36
N GLY A 409 20.44 -16.06 2.93
CA GLY A 409 19.02 -16.03 2.59
C GLY A 409 18.66 -17.02 1.48
N LEU A 410 19.47 -17.06 0.42
CA LEU A 410 19.32 -18.02 -0.68
C LEU A 410 19.57 -19.47 -0.21
N ALA A 411 20.54 -19.68 0.68
CA ALA A 411 20.81 -20.98 1.30
C ALA A 411 19.58 -21.50 2.08
N ILE A 412 18.98 -20.67 2.94
CA ILE A 412 17.77 -21.00 3.72
C ILE A 412 16.62 -21.36 2.78
N HIS A 413 16.36 -20.53 1.76
CA HIS A 413 15.28 -20.79 0.82
C HIS A 413 15.49 -22.08 0.02
N ALA A 414 16.72 -22.34 -0.44
CA ALA A 414 17.07 -23.57 -1.14
C ALA A 414 16.83 -24.81 -0.25
N MET A 415 17.21 -24.73 1.03
CA MET A 415 16.97 -25.80 1.99
C MET A 415 15.48 -26.07 2.16
N ILE A 416 14.68 -25.03 2.38
CA ILE A 416 13.22 -25.18 2.56
C ILE A 416 12.57 -25.78 1.31
N THR A 417 12.97 -25.31 0.13
CA THR A 417 12.46 -25.84 -1.14
C THR A 417 12.78 -27.33 -1.29
N GLU A 418 13.99 -27.74 -0.89
CA GLU A 418 14.42 -29.14 -0.93
C GLU A 418 13.65 -29.99 0.10
N LEU A 419 13.43 -29.49 1.31
CA LEU A 419 12.61 -30.16 2.32
C LEU A 419 11.16 -30.35 1.83
N GLN A 420 10.58 -29.33 1.20
CA GLN A 420 9.25 -29.41 0.60
C GLN A 420 9.20 -30.44 -0.54
N ARG A 421 10.25 -30.53 -1.37
CA ARG A 421 10.39 -31.56 -2.41
C ARG A 421 10.39 -32.97 -1.83
N LEU A 422 10.96 -33.15 -0.63
CA LEU A 422 10.97 -34.40 0.12
C LEU A 422 9.65 -34.67 0.87
N GLY A 423 8.68 -33.75 0.82
CA GLY A 423 7.41 -33.88 1.53
C GLY A 423 7.49 -33.60 3.03
N VAL A 424 8.57 -32.96 3.48
CA VAL A 424 8.75 -32.51 4.86
C VAL A 424 8.01 -31.18 5.02
N GLN A 425 7.09 -31.13 5.99
CA GLN A 425 6.31 -29.93 6.28
C GLN A 425 7.00 -29.03 7.29
#